data_AF-A0A7X7HTD5-F1
#
_entry.id   AF-A0A7X7HTD5-F1
#
_cell.length_a   1.000
_cell.length_b   1.000
_cell.length_c   1.000
_cell.angle_alpha   90.00
_cell.angle_beta   90.00
_cell.angle_gamma   90.00
#
_symmetry.space_group_name_H-M   'P 1'
#
loop_
_entity.id
_entity.type
_entity.pdbx_description
1 polymer ?
#
loop_
_entity_poly.entity_id
_entity_poly.type
_entity_poly.pdbx_seq_one_letter_code
_entity_poly.pdbx_strand_id
1 'polypeptide(L)'
;MTPRAASSTPPGPNPTKAFLTVEEAAAVLRIGRTAAYALTRQWRATGGAEGLPVVRVGRLLRVPVHQLELLAAGAIDHVDPTPEDRSVTEATSTPPAPEPSPRSATRRPLRTPDQAQATLFPEAS
;
A
#
# COMPACT_ATOMS: atom_id res chain seq x y z
N MET A 1 59.27 3.13 3.24
CA MET A 1 57.98 3.05 2.52
C MET A 1 57.29 1.78 2.98
N THR A 2 56.35 1.88 3.91
CA THR A 2 55.60 0.73 4.44
C THR A 2 54.14 0.97 4.09
N PRO A 3 53.46 0.12 3.30
CA PRO A 3 52.03 0.28 3.10
C PRO A 3 51.31 -0.02 4.42
N ARG A 4 50.57 0.97 4.89
CA ARG A 4 49.65 0.90 6.03
C ARG A 4 48.59 -0.16 5.69
N ALA A 5 48.62 -1.29 6.41
CA ALA A 5 47.58 -2.28 6.36
C ALA A 5 46.22 -1.58 6.50
N ALA A 6 45.35 -1.77 5.51
CA ALA A 6 43.96 -1.40 5.59
C ALA A 6 43.39 -2.12 6.81
N SER A 7 43.08 -1.36 7.85
CA SER A 7 42.27 -1.82 8.96
C SER A 7 40.89 -2.15 8.42
N SER A 8 40.72 -3.36 7.90
CA SER A 8 39.43 -4.01 7.71
C SER A 8 38.91 -4.33 9.11
N THR A 9 38.48 -3.28 9.82
CA THR A 9 37.61 -3.43 10.98
C THR A 9 36.38 -4.18 10.46
N PRO A 10 36.11 -5.42 10.90
CA PRO A 10 34.86 -6.08 10.57
C PRO A 10 33.74 -5.15 11.03
N PRO A 11 32.66 -4.94 10.26
CA PRO A 11 31.53 -4.19 10.75
C PRO A 11 31.10 -4.87 12.06
N GLY A 12 31.25 -4.15 13.18
CA GLY A 12 30.64 -4.59 14.43
C GLY A 12 29.15 -4.82 14.19
N PRO A 13 28.46 -5.61 15.03
CA PRO A 13 27.03 -5.86 14.87
C PRO A 13 26.33 -4.52 14.67
N ASN A 14 25.75 -4.31 13.48
CA ASN A 14 25.08 -3.06 13.17
C ASN A 14 24.04 -2.82 14.27
N PRO A 15 23.98 -1.61 14.85
CA PRO A 15 23.03 -1.34 15.92
C PRO A 15 21.62 -1.62 15.39
N THR A 16 21.01 -2.68 15.90
CA THR A 16 19.68 -3.14 15.47
C THR A 16 18.70 -1.98 15.69
N LYS A 17 18.26 -1.34 14.60
CA LYS A 17 17.32 -0.22 14.68
C LYS A 17 16.03 -0.72 15.33
N ALA A 18 15.60 -0.14 16.46
CA ALA A 18 14.39 -0.61 17.14
C ALA A 18 13.09 -0.45 16.31
N PHE A 19 13.09 0.50 15.38
CA PHE A 19 11.98 0.79 14.48
C PHE A 19 12.45 0.95 13.04
N LEU A 20 11.75 0.29 12.13
CA LEU A 20 11.92 0.39 10.69
C LEU A 20 10.82 1.25 10.07
N THR A 21 11.09 1.78 8.89
CA THR A 21 10.06 2.29 7.99
C THR A 21 9.32 1.15 7.31
N VAL A 22 8.18 1.44 6.68
CA VAL A 22 7.42 0.44 5.92
C VAL A 22 8.25 -0.13 4.77
N GLU A 23 9.09 0.69 4.15
CA GLU A 23 9.95 0.29 3.03
C GLU A 23 11.11 -0.60 3.47
N GLU A 24 11.77 -0.26 4.57
CA GLU A 24 12.79 -1.12 5.18
C GLU A 24 12.20 -2.47 5.60
N ALA A 25 11.01 -2.47 6.22
CA ALA A 25 10.32 -3.71 6.58
C ALA A 25 9.91 -4.53 5.33
N ALA A 26 9.53 -3.87 4.24
CA ALA A 26 9.23 -4.54 2.98
C ALA A 26 10.48 -5.23 2.40
N ALA A 27 11.64 -4.55 2.45
CA ALA A 27 12.91 -5.11 2.00
C ALA A 27 13.32 -6.33 2.84
N VAL A 28 13.18 -6.23 4.17
CA VAL A 28 13.42 -7.34 5.11
C VAL A 28 12.54 -8.54 4.81
N LEU A 29 11.25 -8.34 4.61
CA LEU A 29 10.29 -9.41 4.30
C LEU A 29 10.34 -9.86 2.84
N ARG A 30 11.13 -9.20 2.00
CA ARG A 30 11.20 -9.40 0.53
C ARG A 30 9.85 -9.32 -0.16
N ILE A 31 9.01 -8.37 0.24
CA ILE A 31 7.73 -8.08 -0.39
C ILE A 31 7.78 -6.73 -1.13
N GLY A 32 6.95 -6.58 -2.16
CA GLY A 32 6.82 -5.30 -2.85
C GLY A 32 6.29 -4.20 -1.93
N ARG A 33 6.74 -2.95 -2.13
CA ARG A 33 6.31 -1.78 -1.32
C ARG A 33 4.79 -1.64 -1.29
N THR A 34 4.12 -1.83 -2.43
CA THR A 34 2.65 -1.76 -2.53
C THR A 34 1.96 -2.78 -1.63
N ALA A 35 2.48 -4.01 -1.58
CA ALA A 35 1.97 -5.06 -0.71
C ALA A 35 2.20 -4.72 0.77
N ALA A 36 3.40 -4.24 1.11
CA ALA A 36 3.71 -3.79 2.46
C ALA A 36 2.73 -2.70 2.92
N TYR A 37 2.51 -1.65 2.12
CA TYR A 37 1.53 -0.61 2.44
C TYR A 37 0.10 -1.15 2.57
N ALA A 38 -0.32 -2.12 1.75
CA ALA A 38 -1.62 -2.77 1.91
C ALA A 38 -1.75 -3.49 3.26
N LEU A 39 -0.72 -4.25 3.64
CA LEU A 39 -0.68 -4.95 4.92
C LEU A 39 -0.67 -3.99 6.11
N THR A 40 -0.06 -2.80 6.00
CA THR A 40 -0.15 -1.77 7.04
C THR A 40 -1.58 -1.23 7.22
N ARG A 41 -2.36 -1.13 6.14
CA ARG A 41 -3.76 -0.69 6.19
C ARG A 41 -4.62 -1.77 6.85
N GLN A 42 -4.39 -3.04 6.51
CA GLN A 42 -5.08 -4.18 7.09
C GLN A 42 -4.82 -4.31 8.59
N TRP A 43 -3.57 -4.12 9.02
CA TRP A 43 -3.22 -4.07 10.45
C TRP A 43 -4.00 -3.03 11.21
N ARG A 44 -4.13 -1.82 10.65
CA ARG A 44 -4.88 -0.74 11.29
C ARG A 44 -6.40 -0.96 11.25
N ALA A 45 -6.91 -1.60 10.20
CA ALA A 45 -8.33 -1.90 10.06
C ALA A 45 -8.77 -3.02 11.04
N THR A 46 -7.91 -4.01 11.25
CA THR A 46 -8.17 -5.15 12.14
C THR A 46 -7.79 -4.90 13.60
N GLY A 47 -7.26 -3.71 13.93
CA GLY A 47 -6.82 -3.39 15.28
C GLY A 47 -5.56 -4.16 15.71
N GLY A 48 -4.76 -4.64 14.76
CA GLY A 48 -3.53 -5.36 15.01
C GLY A 48 -3.67 -6.88 15.09
N ALA A 49 -4.70 -7.44 14.48
CA ALA A 49 -4.87 -8.89 14.39
C ALA A 49 -4.14 -9.48 13.17
N GLU A 50 -4.11 -8.77 12.05
CA GLU A 50 -3.56 -9.30 10.80
C GLU A 50 -2.89 -8.21 9.96
N GLY A 51 -1.78 -8.54 9.29
CA GLY A 51 -1.06 -7.66 8.39
C GLY A 51 0.35 -7.30 8.88
N LEU A 52 0.83 -6.13 8.48
CA LEU A 52 2.17 -5.67 8.83
C LEU A 52 2.10 -4.78 10.09
N PRO A 53 2.79 -5.15 11.19
CA PRO A 53 2.71 -4.43 12.45
C PRO A 53 3.25 -3.01 12.29
N VAL A 54 2.38 -2.02 12.53
CA VAL A 54 2.74 -0.60 12.44
C VAL A 54 2.25 0.19 13.64
N VAL A 55 3.13 1.05 14.13
CA VAL A 55 2.87 2.09 15.12
C VAL A 55 2.90 3.45 14.43
N ARG A 56 1.87 4.26 14.67
CA ARG A 56 1.80 5.62 14.14
C ARG A 56 2.47 6.58 15.11
N VAL A 57 3.57 7.18 14.68
CA VAL A 57 4.28 8.22 15.43
C VAL A 57 4.00 9.55 14.74
N GLY A 58 2.94 10.23 15.19
CA GLY A 58 2.43 11.45 14.56
C GLY A 58 1.94 11.21 13.12
N ARG A 59 2.67 11.74 12.14
CA ARG A 59 2.38 11.55 10.70
C ARG A 59 3.14 10.39 10.07
N LEU A 60 4.05 9.76 10.82
CA LEU A 60 4.93 8.71 10.33
C LEU A 60 4.38 7.33 10.73
N LEU A 61 4.59 6.34 9.88
CA LEU A 61 4.37 4.93 10.19
C LEU A 61 5.72 4.27 10.48
N ARG A 62 5.80 3.54 11.59
CA ARG A 62 6.98 2.83 12.03
C ARG A 62 6.64 1.38 12.31
N VAL A 63 7.49 0.46 11.87
CA VAL A 63 7.38 -0.98 12.09
C VAL A 63 8.32 -1.33 13.24
N PRO A 64 7.81 -1.83 14.38
CA PRO A 64 8.68 -2.29 15.46
C PRO A 64 9.42 -3.56 15.06
N VAL A 65 10.75 -3.60 15.22
CA VAL A 65 11.55 -4.77 14.83
C VAL A 65 11.19 -6.02 15.61
N HIS A 66 10.95 -5.89 16.92
CA HIS A 66 10.55 -7.02 17.76
C HIS A 66 9.29 -7.74 17.25
N GLN A 67 8.28 -7.00 16.73
CA GLN A 67 7.09 -7.63 16.17
C GLN A 67 7.38 -8.33 14.85
N LEU A 68 8.31 -7.78 14.07
CA LEU A 68 8.73 -8.36 12.80
C LEU A 68 9.51 -9.65 13.03
N GLU A 69 10.40 -9.69 14.03
CA GLU A 69 11.14 -10.90 14.45
C GLU A 69 10.20 -12.01 14.93
N LEU A 70 9.16 -11.65 15.70
CA LEU A 70 8.12 -12.60 16.11
C LEU A 70 7.37 -13.18 14.90
N LEU A 71 7.07 -12.37 13.89
CA LEU A 71 6.43 -12.85 12.65
C LEU A 71 7.36 -13.71 11.80
N ALA A 72 8.65 -13.37 11.75
CA ALA A 72 9.66 -14.12 11.00
C ALA A 72 10.12 -15.41 11.73
N ALA A 73 9.75 -15.58 13.00
CA ALA A 73 10.21 -16.65 13.88
C ALA A 73 11.76 -16.73 13.98
N GLY A 74 12.44 -15.59 13.87
CA GLY A 74 13.90 -15.52 13.82
C GLY A 74 14.43 -14.08 13.89
N ALA A 75 15.72 -13.94 14.18
CA ALA A 75 16.39 -12.64 14.22
C ALA A 75 16.48 -12.06 12.80
N ILE A 76 16.17 -10.77 12.67
CA ILE A 76 16.20 -10.07 11.39
C ILE A 76 17.50 -9.25 11.33
N ASP A 77 18.46 -9.73 10.55
CA ASP A 77 19.59 -8.89 10.14
C ASP A 77 19.11 -7.89 9.09
N HIS A 78 19.24 -6.59 9.40
CA HIS A 78 18.97 -5.58 8.40
C HIS A 78 20.11 -5.59 7.38
N VAL A 79 19.78 -5.79 6.10
CA VAL A 79 20.62 -5.29 5.03
C VAL A 79 20.29 -3.81 4.94
N ASP A 80 21.23 -2.92 5.30
CA ASP A 80 21.03 -1.49 5.04
C ASP A 80 20.72 -1.36 3.55
N PRO A 81 19.54 -0.84 3.16
CA PRO A 81 19.33 -0.45 1.79
C PRO A 81 20.21 0.78 1.60
N THR A 82 21.46 0.59 1.21
CA THR A 82 22.26 1.69 0.67
C THR A 82 21.40 2.31 -0.44
N PRO A 83 21.05 3.61 -0.38
CA PRO A 83 20.18 4.27 -1.34
C PRO A 83 20.92 4.54 -2.67
N GLU A 84 21.61 3.52 -3.18
CA GLU A 84 22.33 3.46 -4.44
C GLU A 84 21.47 2.71 -5.47
N ASP A 85 20.18 3.05 -5.59
CA ASP A 85 19.52 2.97 -6.91
C ASP A 85 18.27 3.83 -6.98
N ARG A 86 18.51 5.15 -7.08
CA ARG A 86 17.53 6.11 -7.58
C ARG A 86 17.75 6.20 -9.09
N SER A 87 17.24 5.21 -9.81
CA SER A 87 16.99 5.09 -11.28
C SER A 87 17.10 3.60 -11.61
N VAL A 88 16.04 2.82 -11.77
CA VAL A 88 15.26 2.71 -13.02
C VAL A 88 13.84 2.20 -12.71
N THR A 89 12.91 2.54 -13.59
CA THR A 89 11.51 2.08 -13.67
C THR A 89 10.48 3.01 -13.04
N GLU A 90 10.48 4.24 -13.54
CA GLU A 90 9.27 4.74 -14.20
C GLU A 90 8.82 3.71 -15.26
N ALA A 91 7.86 2.85 -14.92
CA ALA A 91 6.96 2.19 -15.88
C ALA A 91 5.71 1.67 -15.15
N THR A 92 4.58 2.31 -15.48
CA THR A 92 3.21 1.78 -15.39
C THR A 92 2.59 1.57 -14.01
N SER A 93 2.29 2.67 -13.31
CA SER A 93 0.97 2.79 -12.69
C SER A 93 0.04 3.49 -13.67
N THR A 94 -0.52 2.74 -14.61
CA THR A 94 -1.87 3.05 -15.08
C THR A 94 -2.80 2.33 -14.11
N PRO A 95 -3.54 3.04 -13.24
CA PRO A 95 -4.67 2.42 -12.58
C PRO A 95 -5.64 1.97 -13.68
N PRO A 96 -6.08 0.70 -13.76
CA PRO A 96 -7.38 0.45 -14.36
C PRO A 96 -8.36 1.28 -13.52
N ALA A 97 -9.01 2.24 -14.17
CA ALA A 97 -10.00 3.08 -13.54
C ALA A 97 -10.92 2.20 -12.66
N PRO A 98 -11.24 2.60 -11.42
CA PRO A 98 -12.34 1.96 -10.73
C PRO A 98 -13.57 2.29 -11.58
N GLU A 99 -14.10 1.32 -12.34
CA GLU A 99 -15.43 1.46 -12.91
C GLU A 99 -16.39 1.71 -11.75
N PRO A 100 -16.99 2.91 -11.65
CA PRO A 100 -18.04 3.12 -10.67
C PRO A 100 -19.28 2.41 -11.19
N SER A 101 -19.53 1.20 -10.68
CA SER A 101 -20.86 0.58 -10.76
C SER A 101 -21.93 1.50 -10.13
N PRO A 102 -23.16 1.47 -10.66
CA PRO A 102 -23.86 2.67 -11.09
C PRO A 102 -24.82 3.18 -10.02
N ARG A 103 -24.71 4.45 -9.60
CA ARG A 103 -25.78 5.10 -8.83
C ARG A 103 -25.96 6.58 -9.17
N SER A 104 -27.19 6.87 -9.58
CA SER A 104 -27.86 8.17 -9.56
C SER A 104 -27.50 9.15 -10.68
N ALA A 105 -28.02 8.84 -11.87
CA ALA A 105 -28.31 9.86 -12.87
C ALA A 105 -29.38 10.82 -12.32
N THR A 106 -28.96 11.97 -11.81
CA THR A 106 -29.86 13.11 -11.57
C THR A 106 -30.25 13.69 -12.93
N ARG A 107 -31.17 13.00 -13.63
CA ARG A 107 -31.76 13.50 -14.88
C ARG A 107 -32.75 14.61 -14.52
N ARG A 108 -32.31 15.84 -14.76
CA ARG A 108 -33.15 17.02 -14.92
C ARG A 108 -34.30 16.68 -15.90
N PRO A 109 -35.57 16.92 -15.55
CA PRO A 109 -36.70 16.56 -16.40
C PRO A 109 -36.77 17.53 -17.59
N LEU A 110 -36.62 17.00 -18.81
CA LEU A 110 -36.92 17.74 -20.03
C LEU A 110 -38.30 17.30 -20.53
N ARG A 111 -39.27 18.20 -20.33
CA ARG A 111 -40.59 18.34 -20.98
C ARG A 111 -41.08 17.20 -21.90
N THR A 112 -42.20 16.59 -21.49
CA THR A 112 -43.30 16.06 -22.31
C THR A 112 -43.99 17.23 -23.07
N PRO A 113 -44.79 17.03 -24.15
CA PRO A 113 -45.39 15.77 -24.59
C PRO A 113 -45.28 15.44 -26.08
N ASP A 114 -45.09 14.16 -26.38
CA ASP A 114 -45.59 13.55 -27.62
C ASP A 114 -46.80 12.71 -27.21
N GLN A 115 -47.98 13.28 -27.41
CA GLN A 115 -49.26 12.63 -27.15
C GLN A 115 -49.41 11.47 -28.13
N ALA A 116 -49.20 10.27 -27.59
CA ALA A 116 -49.62 9.03 -28.19
C ALA A 116 -51.11 9.13 -28.58
N GLN A 117 -51.37 8.99 -29.87
CA GLN A 117 -52.68 8.65 -30.40
C GLN A 117 -53.11 7.31 -29.78
N ALA A 118 -54.02 7.39 -28.82
CA ALA A 118 -54.81 6.27 -28.36
C ALA A 118 -56.26 6.72 -28.30
N THR A 119 -56.93 6.73 -29.45
CA THR A 119 -58.38 6.63 -29.51
C THR A 119 -58.73 5.33 -30.23
N LEU A 120 -58.44 4.22 -29.54
CA LEU A 120 -59.18 2.98 -29.72
C LEU A 120 -60.58 3.24 -29.19
N PHE A 121 -61.56 3.37 -30.09
CA PHE A 121 -62.98 3.41 -29.77
C PHE A 121 -63.44 2.04 -29.26
N PRO A 122 -64.08 1.95 -28.07
CA PRO A 122 -65.06 0.91 -27.81
C PRO A 122 -66.45 1.47 -28.12
N GLU A 123 -67.03 1.04 -29.25
CA GLU A 123 -68.49 1.06 -29.41
C GLU A 123 -69.05 -0.05 -28.53
N ALA A 124 -69.86 0.35 -27.56
CA ALA A 124 -70.82 -0.53 -26.90
C ALA A 124 -72.16 0.21 -26.92
N SER A 125 -73.04 -0.20 -27.85
CA SER A 125 -74.45 -0.43 -27.56
C SER A 125 -75.09 -1.37 -28.56
#